data_AF-A0A6A1QB60-F1
#
_entry.id   AF-A0A6A1QB60-F1
#
_cell.length_a   1.000
_cell.length_b   1.000
_cell.length_c   1.000
_cell.angle_alpha   90.00
_cell.angle_beta   90.00
_cell.angle_gamma   90.00
#
_symmetry.space_group_name_H-M   'P 1'
#
loop_
_entity.id
_entity.type
_entity.pdbx_description
1 polymer ?
#
loop_
_entity_poly.entity_id
_entity_poly.type
_entity_poly.pdbx_seq_one_letter_code
_entity_poly.pdbx_strand_id
1 'polypeptide(L)'
;HCSLQIKALAKIHAFVQDTTLSEPRQAEIRKECLRLWGIPDQARVAPSSTDPKSKFFELIQIDIFSYKPTLLTSKTLEKIRPVLDYRCMVSGSEQKFLIGLGKSQIYTWDGRQSDRWVKLDLKTELPRDTLLSVEIVHELKGEGKAQRKISAIHILDVLVLNGS
;
A
#
# COMPACT_ATOMS: atom_id res chain seq x y z
N HIS A 1 7.75 -42.22 0.92
CA HIS A 1 7.72 -40.98 1.75
C HIS A 1 8.34 -41.18 3.14
N CYS A 2 7.93 -42.18 3.94
CA CYS A 2 8.49 -42.38 5.30
C CYS A 2 10.01 -42.63 5.35
N SER A 3 10.59 -43.33 4.37
CA SER A 3 12.03 -43.66 4.36
C SER A 3 12.96 -42.44 4.28
N LEU A 4 12.57 -41.40 3.53
CA LEU A 4 13.34 -40.16 3.42
C LEU A 4 13.28 -39.35 4.72
N GLN A 5 12.11 -39.29 5.34
CA GLN A 5 11.91 -38.59 6.61
C GLN A 5 12.69 -39.26 7.75
N ILE A 6 12.69 -40.59 7.83
CA ILE A 6 13.47 -41.34 8.83
C ILE A 6 14.96 -41.02 8.71
N LYS A 7 15.51 -41.03 7.48
CA LYS A 7 16.91 -40.68 7.23
C LYS A 7 17.22 -39.22 7.58
N ALA A 8 16.33 -38.28 7.25
CA ALA A 8 16.51 -36.88 7.57
C ALA A 8 16.51 -36.62 9.08
N LEU A 9 15.60 -37.25 9.83
CA LEU A 9 15.53 -37.14 11.29
C LEU A 9 16.78 -37.73 11.95
N ALA A 10 17.22 -38.92 11.51
CA ALA A 10 18.46 -39.51 12.00
C ALA A 10 19.68 -38.64 11.69
N LYS A 11 19.73 -38.02 10.50
CA LYS A 11 20.79 -37.05 10.13
C LYS A 11 20.79 -35.83 11.05
N ILE A 12 19.63 -35.22 11.31
CA ILE A 12 19.53 -34.08 12.24
C ILE A 12 20.02 -34.48 13.63
N HIS A 13 19.59 -35.65 14.14
CA HIS A 13 20.07 -36.15 15.43
C HIS A 13 21.59 -36.28 15.48
N ALA A 14 22.23 -36.83 14.43
CA ALA A 14 23.69 -36.92 14.36
C ALA A 14 24.37 -35.54 14.40
N PHE A 15 23.83 -34.54 13.69
CA PHE A 15 24.37 -33.16 13.69
C PHE A 15 24.16 -32.42 15.02
N VAL A 16 23.17 -32.83 15.83
CA VAL A 16 22.99 -32.32 17.20
C VAL A 16 24.04 -32.91 18.14
N GLN A 17 24.38 -34.20 17.97
CA GLN A 17 25.39 -34.87 18.80
C GLN A 17 26.83 -34.44 18.43
N ASP A 18 27.08 -34.13 17.16
CA ASP A 18 28.38 -33.70 16.66
C ASP A 18 28.25 -32.43 15.80
N THR A 19 28.67 -31.30 16.37
CA THR A 19 28.62 -29.97 15.74
C THR A 19 29.72 -29.72 14.72
N THR A 20 30.66 -30.66 14.55
CA THR A 20 31.69 -30.59 13.50
C THR A 20 31.19 -31.08 12.14
N LEU A 21 30.07 -31.81 12.12
CA LEU A 21 29.41 -32.26 10.90
C LEU A 21 28.88 -31.06 10.10
N SER A 22 29.12 -31.07 8.79
CA SER A 22 28.66 -30.02 7.88
C SER A 22 28.25 -30.60 6.52
N GLU A 23 27.46 -29.84 5.77
CA GLU A 23 27.10 -30.19 4.39
C GLU A 23 27.85 -29.25 3.42
N PRO A 24 29.01 -29.67 2.88
CA PRO A 24 29.92 -28.77 2.18
C PRO A 24 29.36 -28.22 0.85
N ARG A 25 28.33 -28.87 0.29
CA ARG A 25 27.75 -28.54 -1.02
C ARG A 25 26.59 -27.55 -0.98
N GLN A 26 26.21 -27.05 0.20
CA GLN A 26 25.06 -26.14 0.34
C GLN A 26 25.15 -24.91 -0.58
N ALA A 27 26.34 -24.29 -0.66
CA ALA A 27 26.54 -23.10 -1.49
C ALA A 27 26.42 -23.39 -3.00
N GLU A 28 26.97 -24.52 -3.46
CA GLU A 28 26.89 -25.00 -4.85
C GLU A 28 25.43 -25.28 -5.23
N ILE A 29 24.72 -26.04 -4.40
CA ILE A 29 23.30 -26.40 -4.62
C ILE A 29 22.45 -25.14 -4.70
N ARG A 30 22.66 -24.16 -3.79
CA ARG A 30 21.94 -22.88 -3.80
C ARG A 30 22.14 -22.14 -5.13
N LYS A 31 23.39 -22.02 -5.60
CA LYS A 31 23.72 -21.33 -6.85
C LYS A 31 23.04 -21.98 -8.06
N GLU A 32 23.06 -23.31 -8.11
CA GLU A 32 22.48 -24.05 -9.24
C GLU A 32 20.94 -23.98 -9.26
N CYS A 33 20.29 -24.07 -8.10
CA CYS A 33 18.84 -23.90 -8.01
C CYS A 33 18.39 -22.49 -8.43
N LEU A 34 19.09 -21.45 -7.98
CA LEU A 34 18.81 -20.06 -8.38
C LEU A 34 18.95 -19.88 -9.89
N ARG A 35 20.01 -20.45 -10.48
CA ARG A 35 20.23 -20.44 -11.94
C ARG A 35 19.12 -21.16 -12.69
N LEU A 36 18.73 -22.36 -12.26
CA LEU A 36 17.71 -23.19 -12.90
C LEU A 36 16.33 -22.52 -12.89
N TRP A 37 16.00 -21.80 -11.81
CA TRP A 37 14.73 -21.08 -11.68
C TRP A 37 14.76 -19.64 -12.23
N GLY A 38 15.90 -19.17 -12.74
CA GLY A 38 16.04 -17.80 -13.24
C GLY A 38 15.94 -16.72 -12.16
N ILE A 39 16.28 -17.05 -10.90
CA ILE A 39 16.23 -16.12 -9.77
C ILE A 39 17.61 -15.48 -9.58
N PRO A 40 17.72 -14.13 -9.55
CA PRO A 40 18.99 -13.46 -9.34
C PRO A 40 19.53 -13.72 -7.92
N ASP A 41 20.81 -14.06 -7.83
CA ASP A 41 21.52 -14.26 -6.56
C ASP A 41 21.94 -12.93 -5.94
N GLN A 42 20.94 -12.17 -5.48
CA GLN A 42 21.15 -10.87 -4.84
C GLN A 42 20.37 -10.80 -3.52
N ALA A 43 20.96 -10.12 -2.54
CA ALA A 43 20.26 -9.83 -1.30
C ALA A 43 19.07 -8.89 -1.57
N ARG A 44 18.02 -9.04 -0.77
CA ARG A 44 16.92 -8.08 -0.79
C ARG A 44 17.44 -6.73 -0.29
N VAL A 45 17.44 -5.72 -1.16
CA VAL A 45 17.76 -4.35 -0.78
C VAL A 45 16.48 -3.66 -0.30
N ALA A 46 16.54 -3.01 0.85
CA ALA A 46 15.44 -2.14 1.29
C ALA A 46 15.32 -1.00 0.27
N PRO A 47 14.15 -0.77 -0.32
CA PRO A 47 14.07 0.25 -1.35
C PRO A 47 14.27 1.64 -0.74
N SER A 48 14.85 2.55 -1.52
CA SER A 48 15.13 3.92 -1.10
C SER A 48 13.85 4.63 -0.63
N SER A 49 13.94 5.31 0.51
CA SER A 49 12.88 6.21 0.97
C SER A 49 12.75 7.34 -0.04
N THR A 50 11.65 7.33 -0.79
CA THR A 50 11.34 8.38 -1.76
C THR A 50 10.49 9.43 -1.06
N ASP A 51 10.74 10.71 -1.33
CA ASP A 51 9.89 11.79 -0.83
C ASP A 51 8.46 11.66 -1.42
N PRO A 52 7.39 11.73 -0.61
CA PRO A 52 6.02 11.54 -1.08
C PRO A 52 5.60 12.50 -2.19
N LYS A 53 6.08 13.75 -2.16
CA LYS A 53 5.78 14.75 -3.18
C LYS A 53 6.42 14.36 -4.52
N SER A 54 7.69 13.99 -4.50
CA SER A 54 8.40 13.53 -5.69
C SER A 54 7.74 12.29 -6.29
N LYS A 55 7.32 11.35 -5.43
CA LYS A 55 6.63 10.13 -5.88
C LYS A 55 5.24 10.41 -6.45
N PHE A 56 4.49 11.34 -5.85
CA PHE A 56 3.20 11.76 -6.37
C PHE A 56 3.31 12.25 -7.82
N PHE A 57 4.28 13.13 -8.11
CA PHE A 57 4.51 13.61 -9.48
C PHE A 57 5.02 12.54 -10.44
N GLU A 58 5.73 11.51 -9.96
CA GLU A 58 6.12 10.36 -10.77
C GLU A 58 4.90 9.49 -11.16
N LEU A 59 3.98 9.27 -10.23
CA LEU A 59 2.79 8.44 -10.44
C LEU A 59 1.76 9.11 -11.34
N ILE A 60 1.68 10.44 -11.30
CA ILE A 60 0.67 11.19 -12.03
C ILE A 60 1.24 11.60 -13.39
N GLN A 61 0.81 10.90 -14.43
CA GLN A 61 1.23 11.18 -15.81
C GLN A 61 0.43 12.31 -16.50
N ILE A 62 -0.47 13.01 -15.77
CA ILE A 62 -1.46 13.91 -16.38
C ILE A 62 -1.71 15.17 -15.52
N ASP A 63 -1.92 16.32 -16.17
CA ASP A 63 -2.22 17.64 -15.59
C ASP A 63 -3.63 17.77 -14.97
N ILE A 64 -4.22 16.67 -14.48
CA ILE A 64 -5.62 16.59 -14.01
C ILE A 64 -5.88 17.48 -12.79
N PHE A 65 -4.86 17.71 -11.96
CA PHE A 65 -4.97 18.47 -10.72
C PHE A 65 -4.98 19.99 -10.90
N SER A 66 -4.86 20.48 -12.15
CA SER A 66 -5.04 21.90 -12.46
C SER A 66 -6.51 22.34 -12.47
N TYR A 67 -7.45 21.39 -12.53
CA TYR A 67 -8.87 21.68 -12.58
C TYR A 67 -9.39 22.21 -11.24
N LYS A 68 -9.92 23.43 -11.25
CA LYS A 68 -10.60 24.00 -10.08
C LYS A 68 -12.04 23.47 -10.01
N PRO A 69 -12.44 22.80 -8.92
CA PRO A 69 -13.80 22.35 -8.76
C PRO A 69 -14.79 23.51 -8.90
N THR A 70 -15.83 23.32 -9.70
CA THR A 70 -16.90 24.31 -9.83
C THR A 70 -17.94 24.04 -8.75
N LEU A 71 -18.22 25.05 -7.92
CA LEU A 71 -19.26 24.93 -6.91
C LEU A 71 -20.61 24.63 -7.56
N LEU A 72 -21.30 23.62 -7.03
CA LEU A 72 -22.64 23.29 -7.47
C LEU A 72 -23.64 24.27 -6.85
N THR A 73 -24.31 25.02 -7.72
CA THR A 73 -25.34 26.02 -7.41
C THR A 73 -26.52 25.75 -8.34
N SER A 74 -27.70 26.32 -8.08
CA SER A 74 -28.85 26.15 -8.99
C SER A 74 -28.50 26.52 -10.45
N LYS A 75 -27.69 27.57 -10.64
CA LYS A 75 -27.26 28.03 -11.98
C LYS A 75 -26.25 27.09 -12.65
N THR A 76 -25.37 26.44 -11.90
CA THR A 76 -24.36 25.52 -12.47
C THR A 76 -24.94 24.13 -12.68
N LEU A 77 -25.93 23.74 -11.88
CA LEU A 77 -26.68 22.50 -12.05
C LEU A 77 -27.43 22.46 -13.39
N GLU A 78 -27.98 23.58 -13.85
CA GLU A 78 -28.63 23.68 -15.16
C GLU A 78 -27.71 23.34 -16.35
N LYS A 79 -26.39 23.51 -16.17
CA LYS A 79 -25.36 23.23 -17.18
C LYS A 79 -24.96 21.75 -17.23
N ILE A 80 -25.35 20.96 -16.24
CA ILE A 80 -25.05 19.54 -16.14
C ILE A 80 -26.08 18.77 -16.98
N ARG A 81 -25.72 18.42 -18.22
CA ARG A 81 -26.53 17.58 -19.11
C ARG A 81 -25.62 16.65 -19.92
N PRO A 82 -25.96 15.35 -20.05
CA PRO A 82 -27.04 14.59 -19.41
C PRO A 82 -26.76 14.22 -17.94
N VAL A 83 -27.78 14.31 -17.08
CA VAL A 83 -27.66 14.04 -15.63
C VAL A 83 -27.18 12.61 -15.32
N LEU A 84 -27.46 11.65 -16.21
CA LEU A 84 -27.08 10.24 -16.06
C LEU A 84 -25.57 9.97 -16.24
N ASP A 85 -24.83 10.93 -16.78
CA ASP A 85 -23.39 10.78 -17.00
C ASP A 85 -22.58 11.10 -15.73
N TYR A 86 -23.25 11.57 -14.68
CA TYR A 86 -22.63 12.00 -13.43
C TYR A 86 -22.94 11.01 -12.30
N ARG A 87 -21.90 10.70 -11.52
CA ARG A 87 -22.03 9.95 -10.27
C ARG A 87 -21.79 10.90 -9.11
N CYS A 88 -22.75 10.97 -8.19
CA CYS A 88 -22.62 11.74 -6.97
C CYS A 88 -22.20 10.81 -5.82
N MET A 89 -21.29 11.30 -4.98
CA MET A 89 -20.93 10.64 -3.73
C MET A 89 -21.16 11.61 -2.57
N VAL A 90 -21.70 11.10 -1.47
CA VAL A 90 -21.83 11.86 -0.23
C VAL A 90 -20.51 11.78 0.51
N SER A 91 -19.96 12.93 0.89
CA SER A 91 -18.72 13.03 1.68
C SER A 91 -19.06 13.46 3.11
N GLY A 92 -18.50 12.77 4.10
CA GLY A 92 -18.59 13.11 5.52
C GLY A 92 -17.47 14.04 6.02
N SER A 93 -16.40 14.22 5.25
CA SER A 93 -15.34 15.18 5.56
C SER A 93 -14.71 15.80 4.30
N GLU A 94 -13.64 16.57 4.47
CA GLU A 94 -12.86 17.04 3.33
C GLU A 94 -12.13 15.89 2.64
N GLN A 95 -12.10 15.92 1.31
CA GLN A 95 -11.35 15.01 0.46
C GLN A 95 -9.85 15.28 0.58
N LYS A 96 -9.06 14.21 0.61
CA LYS A 96 -7.60 14.22 0.68
C LYS A 96 -7.03 13.22 -0.30
N PHE A 97 -5.79 13.45 -0.72
CA PHE A 97 -4.98 12.45 -1.40
C PHE A 97 -4.20 11.64 -0.38
N LEU A 98 -4.10 10.34 -0.61
CA LEU A 98 -3.35 9.42 0.23
C LEU A 98 -2.41 8.60 -0.65
N ILE A 99 -1.12 8.63 -0.34
CA ILE A 99 -0.09 7.90 -1.08
C ILE A 99 0.59 6.85 -0.20
N GLY A 100 0.70 5.64 -0.73
CA GLY A 100 1.40 4.50 -0.13
C GLY A 100 2.78 4.32 -0.73
N LEU A 101 3.82 4.41 0.11
CA LEU A 101 5.21 4.08 -0.25
C LEU A 101 5.61 2.66 0.19
N GLY A 102 4.63 1.92 0.71
CA GLY A 102 4.72 0.54 1.18
C GLY A 102 4.66 0.40 2.70
N LYS A 103 3.98 -0.65 3.16
CA LYS A 103 3.75 -0.93 4.59
C LYS A 103 3.05 0.28 5.25
N SER A 104 3.57 0.74 6.39
CA SER A 104 3.06 1.89 7.16
C SER A 104 3.58 3.26 6.69
N GLN A 105 4.31 3.33 5.57
CA GLN A 105 4.74 4.60 4.98
C GLN A 105 3.61 5.17 4.13
N ILE A 106 2.65 5.80 4.81
CA ILE A 106 1.43 6.35 4.21
C ILE A 106 1.39 7.84 4.53
N TYR A 107 1.12 8.65 3.51
CA TYR A 107 1.11 10.10 3.64
C TYR A 107 -0.17 10.67 3.04
N THR A 108 -0.65 11.78 3.61
CA THR A 108 -1.83 12.50 3.15
C THR A 108 -1.49 13.91 2.70
N TRP A 109 -2.28 14.44 1.77
CA TRP A 109 -2.18 15.80 1.26
C TRP A 109 -3.57 16.35 0.91
N ASP A 110 -3.82 17.60 1.29
CA ASP A 110 -5.13 18.25 1.17
C ASP A 110 -5.38 18.90 -0.19
N GLY A 111 -4.49 18.68 -1.17
CA GLY A 111 -4.67 19.14 -2.54
C GLY A 111 -4.25 20.59 -2.82
N ARG A 112 -3.84 21.35 -1.80
CA ARG A 112 -3.36 22.74 -2.01
C ARG A 112 -1.85 22.77 -2.22
N GLN A 113 -1.40 23.61 -3.15
CA GLN A 113 0.02 23.73 -3.51
C GLN A 113 0.94 24.11 -2.34
N SER A 114 0.41 24.85 -1.35
CA SER A 114 1.12 25.23 -0.13
C SER A 114 1.31 24.08 0.86
N ASP A 115 0.49 23.04 0.75
CA ASP A 115 0.38 22.03 1.79
C ASP A 115 1.48 20.99 1.65
N ARG A 116 1.96 20.50 2.79
CA ARG A 116 2.98 19.45 2.85
C ARG A 116 2.29 18.09 2.95
N TRP A 117 2.96 17.07 2.45
CA TRP A 117 2.58 15.69 2.73
C TRP A 117 2.82 15.39 4.21
N VAL A 118 1.80 14.90 4.90
CA VAL A 118 1.85 14.57 6.32
C VAL A 118 1.70 13.06 6.50
N LYS A 119 2.49 12.46 7.39
CA LYS A 119 2.37 11.03 7.65
C LYS A 119 1.03 10.70 8.30
N LEU A 120 0.35 9.68 7.79
CA LEU A 120 -0.92 9.21 8.35
C LEU A 120 -0.70 8.60 9.74
N ASP A 121 -1.44 9.10 10.73
CA ASP A 121 -1.44 8.58 12.10
C ASP A 121 -2.53 7.53 12.31
N LEU A 122 -2.54 6.50 11.45
CA LEU A 122 -3.41 5.33 11.59
C LEU A 122 -2.58 4.06 11.40
N LYS A 123 -2.85 3.06 12.24
CA LYS A 123 -2.20 1.74 12.13
C LYS A 123 -2.81 0.96 10.97
N THR A 124 -2.30 1.21 9.78
CA THR A 124 -2.69 0.49 8.56
C THR A 124 -1.49 0.32 7.64
N GLU A 125 -1.65 -0.50 6.62
CA GLU A 125 -0.67 -0.72 5.58
C GLU A 125 -1.30 -0.50 4.21
N LEU A 126 -0.53 0.10 3.32
CA LEU A 126 -0.89 0.22 1.92
C LEU A 126 0.24 -0.33 1.06
N PRO A 127 -0.08 -1.03 -0.04
CA PRO A 127 0.92 -1.34 -1.03
C PRO A 127 1.66 -0.09 -1.51
N ARG A 128 2.88 -0.31 -1.99
CA ARG A 128 3.67 0.75 -2.57
C ARG A 128 3.04 1.22 -3.88
N ASP A 129 3.35 2.46 -4.29
CA ASP A 129 2.97 3.03 -5.59
C ASP A 129 1.44 3.08 -5.73
N THR A 130 0.75 3.32 -4.62
CA THR A 130 -0.71 3.42 -4.58
C THR A 130 -1.10 4.85 -4.24
N LEU A 131 -1.94 5.46 -5.07
CA LEU A 131 -2.47 6.80 -4.89
C LEU A 131 -4.00 6.75 -4.85
N LEU A 132 -4.56 7.19 -3.73
CA LEU A 132 -5.99 7.17 -3.45
C LEU A 132 -6.52 8.58 -3.25
N SER A 133 -7.77 8.79 -3.68
CA SER A 133 -8.61 9.88 -3.21
C SER A 133 -9.46 9.34 -2.07
N VAL A 134 -9.36 9.95 -0.90
CA VAL A 134 -9.98 9.45 0.32
C VAL A 134 -10.63 10.57 1.11
N GLU A 135 -11.48 10.19 2.05
CA GLU A 135 -11.83 11.03 3.19
C GLU A 135 -11.52 10.27 4.49
N ILE A 136 -11.18 11.00 5.55
CA ILE A 136 -10.89 10.41 6.86
C ILE A 136 -11.95 10.89 7.83
N VAL A 137 -12.87 10.00 8.15
CA VAL A 137 -14.01 10.30 9.02
C VAL A 137 -13.86 9.59 10.35
N HIS A 138 -14.70 9.99 11.32
CA HIS A 138 -14.83 9.25 12.55
C HIS A 138 -16.19 8.59 12.62
N GLU A 139 -16.19 7.28 12.79
CA GLU A 139 -17.38 6.45 12.88
C GLU A 139 -17.60 5.98 14.33
N LEU A 140 -18.83 5.55 14.61
CA LEU A 140 -19.17 4.92 15.87
C LEU A 140 -19.23 3.41 15.68
N LYS A 141 -18.51 2.66 16.50
CA LYS A 141 -18.49 1.20 16.50
C LYS A 141 -19.04 0.66 17.82
N GLY A 142 -19.96 -0.28 17.74
CA GLY A 142 -20.66 -0.86 18.89
C GLY A 142 -21.93 -0.10 19.27
N GLU A 143 -22.58 -0.52 20.35
CA GLU A 143 -23.90 -0.05 20.75
C GLU A 143 -23.95 0.36 22.24
N GLY A 144 -24.87 1.26 22.58
CA GLY A 144 -25.09 1.72 23.95
C GLY A 144 -23.84 2.29 24.62
N LYS A 145 -23.61 1.91 25.89
CA LYS A 145 -22.46 2.40 26.69
C LYS A 145 -21.09 1.90 26.21
N ALA A 146 -21.06 0.87 25.37
CA ALA A 146 -19.82 0.32 24.80
C ALA A 146 -19.48 0.92 23.42
N GLN A 147 -20.30 1.86 22.92
CA GLN A 147 -20.05 2.53 21.66
C GLN A 147 -18.77 3.38 21.74
N ARG A 148 -17.90 3.20 20.75
CA ARG A 148 -16.61 3.91 20.67
C ARG A 148 -16.46 4.62 19.33
N LYS A 149 -15.77 5.75 19.35
CA LYS A 149 -15.38 6.49 18.15
C LYS A 149 -14.13 5.84 17.55
N ILE A 150 -14.17 5.53 16.26
CA ILE A 150 -13.02 5.01 15.48
C ILE A 150 -12.76 5.92 14.30
N SER A 151 -11.50 6.03 13.87
CA SER A 151 -11.19 6.71 12.60
C SER A 151 -11.26 5.69 11.47
N ALA A 152 -11.93 6.05 10.38
CA ALA A 152 -12.07 5.24 9.18
C ALA A 152 -11.57 6.02 7.97
N ILE A 153 -10.97 5.30 7.02
CA ILE A 153 -10.58 5.85 5.72
C ILE A 153 -11.61 5.37 4.72
N HIS A 154 -12.40 6.28 4.16
CA HIS A 154 -13.27 5.95 3.04
C HIS A 154 -12.50 6.21 1.76
N ILE A 155 -12.42 5.18 0.91
CA ILE A 155 -11.83 5.31 -0.43
C ILE A 155 -12.91 5.86 -1.35
N LEU A 156 -12.69 7.08 -1.85
CA LEU A 156 -13.59 7.75 -2.78
C LEU A 156 -13.25 7.34 -4.22
N ASP A 157 -11.95 7.28 -4.53
CA ASP A 157 -11.46 6.85 -5.83
C ASP A 157 -10.02 6.29 -5.74
N VAL A 158 -9.66 5.46 -6.70
CA VAL A 158 -8.32 4.86 -6.84
C VAL A 158 -7.69 5.42 -8.11
N LEU A 159 -6.65 6.25 -7.95
CA LEU A 159 -6.00 6.87 -9.11
C LEU A 159 -4.88 5.99 -9.66
N VAL A 160 -4.13 5.35 -8.77
CA VAL A 160 -3.04 4.42 -9.10
C VAL A 160 -3.02 3.30 -8.08
N LEU A 161 -2.85 2.06 -8.52
CA LEU A 161 -2.73 0.90 -7.65
C LEU A 161 -1.47 0.10 -8.02
N ASN A 162 -0.53 -0.03 -7.10
CA ASN A 162 0.75 -0.72 -7.35
C ASN A 162 1.52 -0.21 -8.59
N GLY A 163 1.41 1.08 -8.89
CA GLY A 163 2.07 1.72 -10.03
C GLY A 163 1.36 1.50 -11.37
N SER A 164 0.14 0.96 -11.38
CA SER A 164 -0.73 0.79 -12.56
C SER A 164 -1.95 1.71 -12.51
#